data_AF-A0A954XJL5-F1
#
_entry.id   AF-A0A954XJL5-F1
#
_cell.length_a   1.000
_cell.length_b   1.000
_cell.length_c   1.000
_cell.angle_alpha   90.00
_cell.angle_beta   90.00
_cell.angle_gamma   90.00
#
_symmetry.space_group_name_H-M   'P 1'
#
loop_
_entity.id
_entity.type
_entity.pdbx_description
1 polymer ?
#
loop_
_entity_poly.entity_id
_entity_poly.type
_entity_poly.pdbx_seq_one_letter_code
_entity_poly.pdbx_strand_id
1 'polypeptide(L)'
;MNRRSAARRPMLRAIRPLVVGAILFVLSLVAGYTPSRVAAQLPPVGEAPLSADVQLDDIGGPERSHLDTVEAFLADQQWDEAVETLRRLMENEGDRIIAADGQVRHEPGDFVRYVPLRRFCQMRLARMHGEFPEALALYRRRVDPLAERWLTEARAGADASQLARIVREMFVSSFGDDALYSLGELALEQGDFALARDCWMRISPRFYTPELADPPIPIPSARPWWPALKGADLNDADRYGPFLAEDAAASAPPQRLVYPDTDLSLADVWARLVLVSIIEGSPDRASVELELLRRWWPEARGRIGGREGLYLDLLSAMLEQSRTWPPLPTDPWWPTFAGNDRRNRVAGDTAGTEFRPLWRAPLARLTAESEIVGEGRPRVAESADALLPYHPVVSNGVVFVNEFTRVRAFDLISGQPWPADSMRAGIFDTKVEPAEAVTMRGNF
;
A
#
# COMPACT_ATOMS: atom_id res chain seq x y z
N MET A 1 -51.32 -65.77 41.44
CA MET A 1 -50.70 -66.35 40.24
C MET A 1 -51.66 -66.20 39.07
N ASN A 2 -51.25 -65.41 38.07
CA ASN A 2 -52.09 -64.87 37.00
C ASN A 2 -52.80 -65.91 36.12
N ARG A 3 -54.04 -65.61 35.75
CA ARG A 3 -54.81 -66.28 34.67
C ARG A 3 -55.35 -65.22 33.69
N ARG A 4 -55.11 -65.49 32.39
CA ARG A 4 -56.02 -65.39 31.20
C ARG A 4 -56.78 -64.07 30.95
N SER A 5 -57.10 -63.61 29.74
CA SER A 5 -56.84 -63.93 28.33
C SER A 5 -57.61 -62.91 27.47
N ALA A 6 -57.20 -62.77 26.20
CA ALA A 6 -58.04 -62.50 25.02
C ALA A 6 -58.55 -61.06 24.71
N ALA A 7 -57.96 -60.52 23.63
CA ALA A 7 -58.56 -59.99 22.38
C ALA A 7 -59.88 -59.19 22.40
N ARG A 8 -59.84 -58.00 21.76
CA ARG A 8 -60.69 -57.56 20.63
C ARG A 8 -60.34 -56.14 20.18
N ARG A 9 -60.22 -55.92 18.87
CA ARG A 9 -60.46 -54.64 18.15
C ARG A 9 -61.79 -54.82 17.40
N PRO A 10 -62.66 -53.80 17.22
CA PRO A 10 -62.47 -52.87 16.08
C PRO A 10 -63.11 -51.45 16.18
N MET A 11 -62.67 -50.59 15.24
CA MET A 11 -63.43 -49.63 14.41
C MET A 11 -64.04 -48.30 14.92
N LEU A 12 -63.64 -47.25 14.16
CA LEU A 12 -64.42 -46.19 13.49
C LEU A 12 -64.65 -44.82 14.16
N ARG A 13 -64.09 -43.82 13.45
CA ARG A 13 -64.62 -42.46 13.16
C ARG A 13 -64.60 -41.42 14.30
N ALA A 14 -64.42 -40.12 14.08
CA ALA A 14 -63.95 -39.30 12.97
C ALA A 14 -63.99 -37.83 13.46
N ILE A 15 -63.11 -36.98 12.91
CA ILE A 15 -63.30 -35.53 12.65
C ILE A 15 -63.24 -34.53 13.84
N ARG A 16 -62.14 -33.73 13.81
CA ARG A 16 -61.88 -32.29 14.13
C ARG A 16 -63.08 -31.40 14.57
N PRO A 17 -62.89 -30.25 15.29
CA PRO A 17 -61.71 -29.37 15.19
C PRO A 17 -61.18 -28.72 16.49
N LEU A 18 -59.84 -28.62 16.55
CA LEU A 18 -59.10 -27.68 17.39
C LEU A 18 -58.77 -26.47 16.49
N VAL A 19 -59.79 -25.65 16.17
CA VAL A 19 -59.67 -24.46 15.29
C VAL A 19 -59.86 -23.14 16.04
N VAL A 20 -60.30 -23.16 17.30
CA VAL A 20 -60.56 -21.91 18.05
C VAL A 20 -59.31 -21.38 18.79
N GLY A 21 -58.30 -22.23 19.04
CA GLY A 21 -57.07 -21.83 19.74
C GLY A 21 -55.99 -21.18 18.87
N ALA A 22 -56.01 -21.38 17.56
CA ALA A 22 -54.97 -20.87 16.66
C ALA A 22 -55.28 -19.47 16.09
N ILE A 23 -56.53 -19.02 16.14
CA ILE A 23 -56.94 -17.72 15.57
C ILE A 23 -56.72 -16.57 16.57
N LEU A 24 -56.77 -16.83 17.89
CA LEU A 24 -56.55 -15.78 18.89
C LEU A 24 -55.07 -15.52 19.23
N PHE A 25 -54.16 -16.45 18.93
CA PHE A 25 -52.72 -16.22 19.09
C PHE A 25 -52.07 -15.56 17.86
N VAL A 26 -52.69 -15.70 16.69
CA VAL A 26 -52.25 -15.02 15.45
C VAL A 26 -52.73 -13.55 15.41
N LEU A 27 -53.85 -13.21 16.07
CA LEU A 27 -54.35 -11.83 16.13
C LEU A 27 -53.66 -10.95 17.20
N SER A 28 -53.03 -11.53 18.22
CA SER A 28 -52.20 -10.76 19.18
C SER A 28 -50.76 -10.54 18.72
N LEU A 29 -50.28 -11.27 17.71
CA LEU A 29 -48.95 -11.06 17.12
C LEU A 29 -48.92 -10.04 15.97
N VAL A 30 -50.10 -9.59 15.49
CA VAL A 30 -50.23 -8.64 14.37
C VAL A 30 -50.62 -7.22 14.84
N ALA A 31 -50.97 -7.02 16.12
CA ALA A 31 -51.46 -5.73 16.62
C ALA A 31 -50.46 -4.91 17.47
N GLY A 32 -49.18 -5.33 17.57
CA GLY A 32 -48.19 -4.70 18.47
C GLY A 32 -46.85 -4.28 17.85
N TYR A 33 -46.60 -4.59 16.59
CA TYR A 33 -45.41 -4.12 15.87
C TYR A 33 -45.81 -3.03 14.88
N THR A 34 -46.17 -1.85 15.38
CA THR A 34 -45.76 -0.65 14.67
C THR A 34 -44.24 -0.66 14.71
N PRO A 35 -43.51 -0.75 13.58
CA PRO A 35 -42.10 -0.43 13.62
C PRO A 35 -42.04 1.02 14.05
N SER A 36 -41.74 1.25 15.33
CA SER A 36 -41.27 2.52 15.80
C SER A 36 -40.07 2.81 14.92
N ARG A 37 -40.28 3.64 13.90
CA ARG A 37 -39.21 4.32 13.20
C ARG A 37 -38.57 5.22 14.25
N VAL A 38 -37.74 4.62 15.11
CA VAL A 38 -36.57 5.32 15.60
C VAL A 38 -35.71 5.42 14.35
N ALA A 39 -36.05 6.39 13.50
CA ALA A 39 -35.05 7.04 12.71
C ALA A 39 -34.02 7.45 13.77
N ALA A 40 -32.88 6.76 13.79
CA ALA A 40 -31.70 7.39 14.31
C ALA A 40 -31.69 8.75 13.61
N GLN A 41 -31.97 9.81 14.35
CA GLN A 41 -31.59 11.15 13.95
C GLN A 41 -30.06 11.10 14.00
N LEU A 42 -29.48 10.47 12.97
CA LEU A 42 -28.22 10.93 12.46
C LEU A 42 -28.45 12.44 12.34
N PRO A 43 -27.67 13.28 13.04
CA PRO A 43 -27.70 14.70 12.76
C PRO A 43 -27.65 14.81 11.22
N PRO A 44 -28.42 15.73 10.60
CA PRO A 44 -28.26 15.95 9.17
C PRO A 44 -26.77 16.01 8.96
N VAL A 45 -26.26 15.09 8.13
CA VAL A 45 -24.89 15.18 7.66
C VAL A 45 -24.94 16.50 6.91
N GLY A 46 -24.64 17.59 7.63
CA GLY A 46 -24.50 18.90 7.03
C GLY A 46 -23.60 18.64 5.86
N GLU A 47 -24.02 19.10 4.69
CA GLU A 47 -23.21 19.03 3.48
C GLU A 47 -21.82 19.46 3.89
N ALA A 48 -20.93 18.50 4.12
CA ALA A 48 -19.51 18.75 4.05
C ALA A 48 -19.38 19.00 2.56
N PRO A 49 -19.19 20.26 2.10
CA PRO A 49 -18.95 20.47 0.70
C PRO A 49 -17.70 19.66 0.38
N LEU A 50 -17.87 18.53 -0.29
CA LEU A 50 -16.77 17.85 -0.94
C LEU A 50 -16.40 18.79 -2.09
N SER A 51 -15.51 19.74 -1.78
CA SER A 51 -14.99 20.66 -2.75
C SER A 51 -14.30 19.87 -3.86
N ALA A 52 -14.40 20.35 -5.10
CA ALA A 52 -13.54 19.87 -6.18
C ALA A 52 -12.05 20.07 -5.85
N ASP A 53 -11.76 20.90 -4.85
CA ASP A 53 -10.49 20.96 -4.14
C ASP A 53 -10.49 19.93 -3.00
N VAL A 54 -9.90 18.76 -3.22
CA VAL A 54 -9.50 17.88 -2.10
C VAL A 54 -8.45 18.65 -1.30
N GLN A 55 -8.90 19.39 -0.28
CA GLN A 55 -8.01 20.03 0.68
C GLN A 55 -7.48 18.93 1.61
N LEU A 56 -6.28 18.48 1.30
CA LEU A 56 -5.48 17.71 2.24
C LEU A 56 -5.21 18.62 3.45
N ASP A 57 -5.43 18.10 4.66
CA ASP A 57 -5.00 18.79 5.90
C ASP A 57 -3.48 18.69 6.00
N ASP A 58 -2.80 19.51 5.20
CA ASP A 58 -1.37 19.68 5.18
C ASP A 58 -0.93 20.73 6.20
N ILE A 59 0.37 20.79 6.46
CA ILE A 59 0.92 21.75 7.42
C ILE A 59 0.51 23.20 7.08
N GLY A 60 0.14 23.95 8.12
CA GLY A 60 -0.32 25.32 7.99
C GLY A 60 0.80 26.33 7.79
N GLY A 61 0.42 27.60 7.69
CA GLY A 61 1.36 28.72 7.65
C GLY A 61 2.38 28.74 8.80
N PRO A 62 1.99 28.53 10.06
CA PRO A 62 2.92 28.55 11.19
C PRO A 62 4.04 27.51 11.10
N GLU A 63 3.70 26.26 10.76
CA GLU A 63 4.68 25.19 10.62
C GLU A 63 5.63 25.44 9.45
N ARG A 64 5.12 25.96 8.33
CA ARG A 64 5.95 26.38 7.19
C ARG A 64 6.90 27.51 7.60
N SER A 65 6.43 28.51 8.34
CA SER A 65 7.28 29.57 8.87
C SER A 65 8.35 29.05 9.83
N HIS A 66 8.06 28.03 10.64
CA HIS A 66 9.08 27.38 11.47
C HIS A 66 10.14 26.66 10.62
N LEU A 67 9.75 26.01 9.51
CA LEU A 67 10.70 25.41 8.57
C LEU A 67 11.58 26.48 7.89
N ASP A 68 11.01 27.60 7.46
CA ASP A 68 11.77 28.73 6.91
C ASP A 68 12.74 29.30 7.96
N THR A 69 12.30 29.37 9.21
CA THR A 69 13.13 29.81 10.35
C THR A 69 14.29 28.84 10.60
N VAL A 70 14.08 27.53 10.43
CA VAL A 70 15.15 26.52 10.50
C VAL A 70 16.21 26.81 9.44
N GLU A 71 15.81 27.09 8.19
CA GLU A 71 16.78 27.41 7.14
C GLU A 71 17.56 28.70 7.44
N ALA A 72 16.90 29.72 8.02
CA ALA A 72 17.57 30.93 8.47
C ALA A 72 18.59 30.64 9.60
N PHE A 73 18.22 29.84 10.60
CA PHE A 73 19.14 29.44 11.66
C PHE A 73 20.34 28.64 11.13
N LEU A 74 20.13 27.76 10.15
CA LEU A 74 21.23 27.03 9.51
C LEU A 74 22.16 27.97 8.73
N ALA A 75 21.61 28.93 8.00
CA ALA A 75 22.40 29.93 7.28
C ALA A 75 23.25 30.79 8.23
N ASP A 76 22.69 31.14 9.40
CA ASP A 76 23.35 31.94 10.44
C ASP A 76 24.21 31.11 11.42
N GLN A 77 24.38 29.80 11.15
CA GLN A 77 25.15 28.86 11.97
C GLN A 77 24.64 28.69 13.42
N GLN A 78 23.36 28.97 13.64
CA GLN A 78 22.64 28.77 14.90
C GLN A 78 22.14 27.32 15.01
N TRP A 79 23.08 26.39 15.17
CA TRP A 79 22.82 24.95 15.11
C TRP A 79 21.86 24.45 16.17
N ASP A 80 21.96 24.99 17.40
CA ASP A 80 21.15 24.54 18.53
C ASP A 80 19.67 24.86 18.31
N GLU A 81 19.39 26.08 17.86
CA GLU A 81 18.07 26.61 17.55
C GLU A 81 17.43 25.88 16.36
N ALA A 82 18.20 25.63 15.30
CA ALA A 82 17.75 24.86 14.14
C ALA A 82 17.33 23.43 14.55
N VAL A 83 18.20 22.72 15.28
CA VAL A 83 17.94 21.34 15.72
C VAL A 83 16.77 21.27 16.70
N GLU A 84 16.68 22.20 17.65
CA GLU A 84 15.58 22.26 18.60
C GLU A 84 14.23 22.53 17.91
N THR A 85 14.21 23.43 16.94
CA THR A 85 12.99 23.74 16.17
C THR A 85 12.52 22.52 15.37
N LEU A 86 13.43 21.83 14.68
CA LEU A 86 13.10 20.58 13.98
C LEU A 86 12.58 19.51 14.94
N ARG A 87 13.21 19.35 16.11
CA ARG A 87 12.75 18.39 17.11
C ARG A 87 11.35 18.70 17.61
N ARG A 88 11.04 19.96 17.92
CA ARG A 88 9.69 20.37 18.36
C ARG A 88 8.64 20.15 17.29
N LEU A 89 8.94 20.44 16.02
CA LEU A 89 8.04 20.14 14.90
C LEU A 89 7.76 18.64 14.81
N MET A 90 8.80 17.81 14.94
CA MET A 90 8.63 16.36 14.97
C MET A 90 7.81 15.90 16.17
N GLU A 91 8.04 16.42 17.37
CA GLU A 91 7.36 16.00 18.60
C GLU A 91 5.87 16.41 18.62
N ASN A 92 5.54 17.62 18.17
CA ASN A 92 4.18 18.17 18.28
C ASN A 92 3.30 17.90 17.05
N GLU A 93 3.86 18.01 15.84
CA GLU A 93 3.10 18.04 14.58
C GLU A 93 3.55 16.95 13.59
N GLY A 94 4.34 15.98 14.05
CA GLY A 94 5.06 15.05 13.19
C GLY A 94 4.19 14.16 12.27
N ASP A 95 2.92 13.97 12.62
CA ASP A 95 1.98 13.13 11.87
C ASP A 95 1.19 13.92 10.80
N ARG A 96 1.24 15.27 10.83
CA ARG A 96 0.70 16.10 9.74
C ARG A 96 1.51 15.87 8.46
N ILE A 97 0.92 16.18 7.30
CA ILE A 97 1.55 15.89 6.01
C ILE A 97 2.08 17.16 5.32
N ILE A 98 3.13 16.98 4.53
CA ILE A 98 3.74 18.01 3.69
C ILE A 98 4.15 17.37 2.36
N ALA A 99 4.15 18.15 1.27
CA ALA A 99 4.73 17.72 0.00
C ALA A 99 6.22 17.36 0.18
N ALA A 100 6.66 16.24 -0.37
CA ALA A 100 8.01 15.71 -0.17
C ALA A 100 9.11 16.58 -0.82
N ASP A 101 8.75 17.40 -1.79
CA ASP A 101 9.63 18.42 -2.39
C ASP A 101 9.55 19.78 -1.68
N GLY A 102 8.72 19.90 -0.64
CA GLY A 102 8.52 21.12 0.15
C GLY A 102 7.72 22.21 -0.55
N GLN A 103 7.23 22.00 -1.77
CA GLN A 103 6.51 23.03 -2.51
C GLN A 103 5.10 23.25 -1.95
N VAL A 104 4.60 24.49 -2.10
CA VAL A 104 3.24 24.87 -1.68
C VAL A 104 2.24 24.62 -2.80
N ARG A 105 2.68 24.79 -4.06
CA ARG A 105 1.83 24.75 -5.24
C ARG A 105 2.48 23.86 -6.29
N HIS A 106 1.64 23.07 -6.91
CA HIS A 106 1.99 22.21 -8.04
C HIS A 106 1.03 22.53 -9.18
N GLU A 107 1.46 22.30 -10.41
CA GLU A 107 0.62 22.54 -11.57
C GLU A 107 -0.50 21.47 -11.63
N PRO A 108 -1.68 21.81 -12.17
CA PRO A 108 -2.75 20.83 -12.35
C PRO A 108 -2.29 19.65 -13.20
N GLY A 109 -2.32 18.45 -12.62
CA GLY A 109 -1.88 17.21 -13.28
C GLY A 109 -0.54 16.66 -12.76
N ASP A 110 0.18 17.41 -11.92
CA ASP A 110 1.39 16.92 -11.27
C ASP A 110 1.10 15.82 -10.25
N PHE A 111 1.94 14.80 -10.24
CA PHE A 111 1.91 13.79 -9.18
C PHE A 111 2.69 14.28 -7.96
N VAL A 112 1.96 14.71 -6.93
CA VAL A 112 2.56 15.20 -5.68
C VAL A 112 2.63 14.06 -4.67
N ARG A 113 3.82 13.83 -4.12
CA ARG A 113 4.02 12.86 -3.05
C ARG A 113 4.01 13.57 -1.70
N TYR A 114 3.02 13.28 -0.86
CA TYR A 114 3.00 13.74 0.52
C TYR A 114 3.70 12.77 1.46
N VAL A 115 4.35 13.30 2.49
CA VAL A 115 5.01 12.54 3.57
C VAL A 115 4.66 13.16 4.92
N PRO A 116 4.70 12.38 6.03
CA PRO A 116 4.59 12.95 7.36
C PRO A 116 5.67 14.01 7.61
N LEU A 117 5.34 15.08 8.31
CA LEU A 117 6.24 16.18 8.65
C LEU A 117 7.48 15.66 9.37
N ARG A 118 7.33 14.65 10.22
CA ARG A 118 8.47 13.97 10.85
C ARG A 118 9.46 13.42 9.83
N ARG A 119 8.96 12.76 8.78
CA ARG A 119 9.80 12.22 7.70
C ARG A 119 10.48 13.34 6.93
N PHE A 120 9.79 14.45 6.69
CA PHE A 120 10.37 15.63 6.05
C PHE A 120 11.50 16.25 6.88
N CYS A 121 11.30 16.44 8.19
CA CYS A 121 12.36 16.91 9.09
C CYS A 121 13.57 15.95 9.13
N GLN A 122 13.34 14.64 9.15
CA GLN A 122 14.42 13.65 9.07
C GLN A 122 15.17 13.70 7.72
N MET A 123 14.47 13.97 6.61
CA MET A 123 15.11 14.20 5.31
C MET A 123 15.99 15.44 5.34
N ARG A 124 15.53 16.52 5.98
CA ARG A 124 16.34 17.73 6.15
C ARG A 124 17.58 17.48 7.02
N LEU A 125 17.42 16.79 8.15
CA LEU A 125 18.53 16.38 9.01
C LEU A 125 19.56 15.50 8.27
N ALA A 126 19.10 14.57 7.43
CA ALA A 126 20.00 13.73 6.63
C ALA A 126 20.85 14.58 5.68
N ARG A 127 20.26 15.59 5.02
CA ARG A 127 20.99 16.52 4.15
C ARG A 127 22.03 17.38 4.88
N MET A 128 21.84 17.63 6.18
CA MET A 128 22.84 18.34 6.98
C MET A 128 24.17 17.58 7.05
N HIS A 129 24.22 16.27 6.80
CA HIS A 129 25.49 15.55 6.74
C HIS A 129 26.48 16.18 5.72
N GLY A 130 25.99 16.54 4.54
CA GLY A 130 26.81 17.17 3.50
C GLY A 130 26.88 18.70 3.59
N GLU A 131 25.83 19.35 4.11
CA GLU A 131 25.71 20.81 4.13
C GLU A 131 26.21 21.45 5.45
N PHE A 132 25.89 20.83 6.60
CA PHE A 132 26.06 21.38 7.96
C PHE A 132 26.37 20.27 9.00
N PRO A 133 27.52 19.57 8.91
CA PRO A 133 27.79 18.37 9.70
C PRO A 133 27.77 18.61 11.22
N GLU A 134 28.12 19.81 11.69
CA GLU A 134 28.08 20.19 13.10
C GLU A 134 26.65 20.18 13.68
N ALA A 135 25.66 20.58 12.88
CA ALA A 135 24.25 20.56 13.28
C ALA A 135 23.73 19.12 13.43
N LEU A 136 24.08 18.24 12.50
CA LEU A 136 23.75 16.81 12.59
C LEU A 136 24.40 16.16 13.82
N ALA A 137 25.68 16.47 14.08
CA ALA A 137 26.38 15.99 15.27
C ALA A 137 25.70 16.46 16.57
N LEU A 138 25.19 17.70 16.60
CA LEU A 138 24.43 18.23 17.72
C LEU A 138 23.11 17.48 17.94
N TYR A 139 22.36 17.21 16.86
CA TYR A 139 21.16 16.37 16.93
C TYR A 139 21.48 14.98 17.51
N ARG A 140 22.48 14.30 16.97
CA ARG A 140 22.93 12.96 17.40
C ARG A 140 23.28 12.91 18.88
N ARG A 141 24.05 13.88 19.38
CA ARG A 141 24.36 13.99 20.83
C ARG A 141 23.12 13.97 21.72
N ARG A 142 21.98 14.47 21.24
CA ARG A 142 20.74 14.54 22.02
C ARG A 142 19.90 13.26 21.95
N VAL A 143 20.00 12.46 20.88
CA VAL A 143 19.12 11.29 20.64
C VAL A 143 19.82 9.95 20.76
N ASP A 144 21.13 9.91 20.51
CA ASP A 144 21.92 8.67 20.47
C ASP A 144 21.86 7.84 21.77
N PRO A 145 21.92 8.42 22.99
CA PRO A 145 21.81 7.62 24.21
C PRO A 145 20.49 6.85 24.34
N LEU A 146 19.40 7.41 23.80
CA LEU A 146 18.11 6.76 23.77
C LEU A 146 18.03 5.71 22.65
N ALA A 147 18.54 6.04 21.46
CA ALA A 147 18.57 5.16 20.31
C ALA A 147 19.40 3.89 20.57
N GLU A 148 20.58 4.03 21.18
CA GLU A 148 21.46 2.91 21.56
C GLU A 148 20.75 1.94 22.50
N ARG A 149 20.12 2.47 23.55
CA ARG A 149 19.38 1.67 24.52
C ARG A 149 18.24 0.92 23.84
N TRP A 150 17.43 1.60 23.04
CA TRP A 150 16.32 0.96 22.33
C TRP A 150 16.80 -0.09 21.34
N LEU A 151 17.89 0.16 20.61
CA LEU A 151 18.44 -0.81 19.67
C LEU A 151 18.91 -2.07 20.41
N THR A 152 19.60 -1.90 21.53
CA THR A 152 20.11 -3.01 22.34
C THR A 152 18.96 -3.86 22.88
N GLU A 153 17.93 -3.22 23.45
CA GLU A 153 16.72 -3.89 23.94
C GLU A 153 15.98 -4.62 22.80
N ALA A 154 15.79 -3.94 21.66
CA ALA A 154 15.06 -4.50 20.54
C ALA A 154 15.79 -5.69 19.90
N ARG A 155 17.13 -5.64 19.78
CA ARG A 155 17.94 -6.76 19.29
C ARG A 155 17.89 -7.95 20.25
N ALA A 156 17.96 -7.70 21.56
CA ALA A 156 17.87 -8.76 22.56
C ALA A 156 16.49 -9.45 22.57
N GLY A 157 15.42 -8.69 22.32
CA GLY A 157 14.05 -9.19 22.30
C GLY A 157 13.52 -9.62 20.91
N ALA A 158 14.30 -9.44 19.84
CA ALA A 158 13.80 -9.51 18.46
C ALA A 158 12.52 -8.66 18.23
N ASP A 159 12.46 -7.47 18.85
CA ASP A 159 11.28 -6.59 18.83
C ASP A 159 11.26 -5.70 17.58
N ALA A 160 10.59 -6.19 16.54
CA ALA A 160 10.38 -5.45 15.29
C ALA A 160 9.64 -4.11 15.50
N SER A 161 8.76 -4.01 16.50
CA SER A 161 8.00 -2.78 16.77
C SER A 161 8.91 -1.69 17.35
N GLN A 162 9.82 -2.08 18.25
CA GLN A 162 10.81 -1.15 18.81
C GLN A 162 11.84 -0.72 17.75
N LEU A 163 12.30 -1.61 16.87
CA LEU A 163 13.15 -1.24 15.73
C LEU A 163 12.44 -0.28 14.77
N ALA A 164 11.19 -0.56 14.41
CA ALA A 164 10.37 0.32 13.57
C ALA A 164 10.19 1.70 14.21
N ARG A 165 10.09 1.76 15.54
CA ARG A 165 10.04 3.00 16.29
C ARG A 165 11.32 3.83 16.13
N ILE A 166 12.50 3.21 16.25
CA ILE A 166 13.79 3.90 16.00
C ILE A 166 13.83 4.43 14.56
N VAL A 167 13.49 3.60 13.58
CA VAL A 167 13.46 3.98 12.15
C VAL A 167 12.49 5.13 11.85
N ARG A 168 11.40 5.25 12.62
CA ARG A 168 10.41 6.33 12.46
C ARG A 168 10.79 7.61 13.20
N GLU A 169 11.30 7.49 14.42
CA GLU A 169 11.48 8.61 15.36
C GLU A 169 12.90 9.17 15.37
N MET A 170 13.91 8.33 15.12
CA MET A 170 15.34 8.65 15.28
C MET A 170 16.17 8.14 14.09
N PHE A 171 15.61 8.22 12.87
CA PHE A 171 16.22 7.67 11.66
C PHE A 171 17.66 8.11 11.41
N VAL A 172 17.99 9.39 11.63
CA VAL A 172 19.35 9.94 11.43
C VAL A 172 20.22 9.91 12.70
N SER A 173 19.79 9.23 13.77
CA SER A 173 20.69 8.90 14.90
C SER A 173 21.84 8.01 14.41
N SER A 174 22.92 7.90 15.18
CA SER A 174 24.06 7.05 14.82
C SER A 174 23.73 5.55 14.78
N PHE A 175 22.53 5.16 15.20
CA PHE A 175 22.03 3.78 15.29
C PHE A 175 20.88 3.50 14.31
N GLY A 176 20.55 4.47 13.45
CA GLY A 176 19.37 4.39 12.58
C GLY A 176 19.52 3.37 11.44
N ASP A 177 20.68 3.28 10.83
CA ASP A 177 21.02 2.27 9.82
C ASP A 177 21.11 0.87 10.41
N ASP A 178 21.68 0.74 11.61
CA ASP A 178 21.69 -0.49 12.40
C ASP A 178 20.27 -1.00 12.70
N ALA A 179 19.35 -0.08 13.00
CA ALA A 179 17.94 -0.37 13.20
C ALA A 179 17.25 -0.77 11.88
N LEU A 180 17.53 -0.10 10.76
CA LEU A 180 17.06 -0.51 9.42
C LEU A 180 17.54 -1.91 9.09
N TYR A 181 18.83 -2.18 9.30
CA TYR A 181 19.45 -3.47 9.00
C TYR A 181 18.74 -4.59 9.77
N SER A 182 18.62 -4.41 11.09
CA SER A 182 18.00 -5.40 11.99
C SER A 182 16.51 -5.60 11.70
N LEU A 183 15.77 -4.51 11.41
CA LEU A 183 14.36 -4.59 11.05
C LEU A 183 14.17 -5.32 9.73
N GLY A 184 15.08 -5.11 8.77
CA GLY A 184 15.08 -5.81 7.49
C GLY A 184 15.30 -7.32 7.66
N GLU A 185 16.22 -7.74 8.53
CA GLU A 185 16.45 -9.16 8.81
C GLU A 185 15.20 -9.81 9.42
N LEU A 186 14.59 -9.18 10.44
CA LEU A 186 13.35 -9.70 11.05
C LEU A 186 12.18 -9.73 10.06
N ALA A 187 12.06 -8.70 9.21
CA ALA A 187 11.04 -8.67 8.17
C ALA A 187 11.25 -9.81 7.17
N LEU A 188 12.49 -10.09 6.79
CA LEU A 188 12.83 -11.19 5.89
C LEU A 188 12.45 -12.54 6.49
N GLU A 189 12.80 -12.78 7.74
CA GLU A 189 12.46 -14.02 8.48
C GLU A 189 10.95 -14.24 8.56
N GLN A 190 10.17 -13.16 8.66
CA GLN A 190 8.71 -13.20 8.68
C GLN A 190 8.07 -13.30 7.29
N GLY A 191 8.87 -13.28 6.21
CA GLY A 191 8.38 -13.26 4.84
C GLY A 191 7.80 -11.91 4.38
N ASP A 192 8.05 -10.82 5.11
CA ASP A 192 7.68 -9.46 4.69
C ASP A 192 8.78 -8.84 3.81
N PHE A 193 8.83 -9.32 2.56
CA PHE A 193 9.83 -8.90 1.57
C PHE A 193 9.76 -7.40 1.26
N ALA A 194 8.56 -6.81 1.29
CA ALA A 194 8.38 -5.39 1.02
C ALA A 194 9.00 -4.52 2.11
N LEU A 195 8.76 -4.86 3.39
CA LEU A 195 9.37 -4.15 4.51
C LEU A 195 10.89 -4.37 4.54
N ALA A 196 11.37 -5.60 4.31
CA ALA A 196 12.80 -5.89 4.27
C ALA A 196 13.52 -5.02 3.23
N ARG A 197 12.95 -4.93 2.02
CA ARG A 197 13.48 -4.08 0.95
C ARG A 197 13.40 -2.59 1.28
N ASP A 198 12.29 -2.09 1.82
CA ASP A 198 12.21 -0.66 2.19
C ASP A 198 13.31 -0.30 3.21
N CYS A 199 13.55 -1.17 4.19
CA CYS A 199 14.58 -0.95 5.19
C CYS A 199 15.97 -0.86 4.56
N TRP A 200 16.37 -1.88 3.81
CA TRP A 200 17.72 -1.95 3.23
C TRP A 200 17.94 -0.94 2.11
N MET A 201 16.93 -0.64 1.29
CA MET A 201 17.03 0.40 0.27
C MET A 201 17.28 1.78 0.88
N ARG A 202 16.84 2.04 2.12
CA ARG A 202 17.04 3.33 2.80
C ARG A 202 18.41 3.47 3.47
N ILE A 203 19.26 2.45 3.44
CA ILE A 203 20.61 2.50 4.00
C ILE A 203 21.56 3.35 3.14
N SER A 204 21.40 3.36 1.81
CA SER A 204 22.32 4.08 0.93
C SER A 204 21.64 4.72 -0.28
N PRO A 205 22.06 5.94 -0.68
CA PRO A 205 21.52 6.60 -1.86
C PRO A 205 21.86 5.87 -3.16
N ARG A 206 22.98 5.12 -3.17
CA ARG A 206 23.41 4.26 -4.27
C ARG A 206 22.38 3.22 -4.70
N PHE A 207 21.47 2.86 -3.81
CA PHE A 207 20.43 1.88 -4.09
C PHE A 207 19.31 2.44 -4.96
N TYR A 208 19.34 3.75 -5.23
CA TYR A 208 18.43 4.41 -6.16
C TYR A 208 19.17 4.91 -7.40
N THR A 209 18.42 5.11 -8.47
CA THR A 209 18.88 5.78 -9.67
C THR A 209 19.29 7.22 -9.34
N PRO A 210 20.47 7.66 -9.80
CA PRO A 210 20.96 9.00 -9.51
C PRO A 210 20.20 10.06 -10.32
N GLU A 211 20.33 11.31 -9.91
CA GLU A 211 19.90 12.45 -10.72
C GLU A 211 21.08 12.93 -11.57
N LEU A 212 20.94 12.85 -12.89
CA LEU A 212 21.95 13.31 -13.85
C LEU A 212 21.43 14.55 -14.58
N ALA A 213 22.29 15.55 -14.75
CA ALA A 213 21.94 16.80 -15.43
C ALA A 213 21.64 16.61 -16.92
N ASP A 214 22.40 15.73 -17.59
CA ASP A 214 22.21 15.37 -19.00
C ASP A 214 22.26 13.84 -19.14
N PRO A 215 21.15 13.15 -18.83
CA PRO A 215 21.14 11.70 -18.83
C PRO A 215 21.11 11.16 -20.27
N PRO A 216 21.96 10.18 -20.64
CA PRO A 216 21.97 9.61 -21.99
C PRO A 216 20.65 8.89 -22.34
N ILE A 217 19.86 8.53 -21.32
CA ILE A 217 18.50 7.99 -21.43
C ILE A 217 17.60 8.50 -20.32
N PRO A 218 16.28 8.65 -20.56
CA PRO A 218 15.35 9.19 -19.57
C PRO A 218 15.01 8.16 -18.48
N ILE A 219 15.98 7.88 -17.60
CA ILE A 219 15.75 7.12 -16.36
C ILE A 219 15.29 8.11 -15.29
N PRO A 220 14.10 7.91 -14.67
CA PRO A 220 13.69 8.74 -13.55
C PRO A 220 14.65 8.57 -12.37
N SER A 221 15.05 9.67 -11.74
CA SER A 221 15.86 9.65 -10.52
C SER A 221 15.09 9.14 -9.30
N ALA A 222 15.80 8.78 -8.23
CA ALA A 222 15.20 8.35 -6.96
C ALA A 222 14.31 7.10 -7.07
N ARG A 223 14.54 6.24 -8.07
CA ARG A 223 13.84 4.98 -8.27
C ARG A 223 14.76 3.81 -7.92
N PRO A 224 14.22 2.67 -7.45
CA PRO A 224 15.02 1.44 -7.42
C PRO A 224 15.57 1.14 -8.81
N TRP A 225 16.70 0.45 -8.87
CA TRP A 225 17.35 0.14 -10.16
C TRP A 225 16.57 -0.84 -11.03
N TRP A 226 15.93 -1.84 -10.43
CA TRP A 226 15.34 -2.94 -11.20
C TRP A 226 14.27 -2.54 -12.23
N PRO A 227 13.35 -1.58 -12.00
CA PRO A 227 12.41 -1.14 -13.02
C PRO A 227 13.12 -0.38 -14.15
N ALA A 228 14.15 0.40 -13.81
CA ALA A 228 14.90 1.20 -14.77
C ALA A 228 15.79 0.34 -15.69
N LEU A 229 16.26 -0.80 -15.18
CA LEU A 229 17.17 -1.70 -15.88
C LEU A 229 16.49 -2.99 -16.37
N LYS A 230 15.17 -3.09 -16.29
CA LYS A 230 14.44 -4.28 -16.77
C LYS A 230 14.65 -4.43 -18.28
N GLY A 231 15.33 -5.52 -18.68
CA GLY A 231 15.68 -5.78 -20.08
C GLY A 231 16.79 -4.89 -20.64
N ALA A 232 17.50 -4.15 -19.79
CA ALA A 232 18.66 -3.36 -20.19
C ALA A 232 19.87 -4.25 -20.48
N ASP A 233 20.57 -3.99 -21.59
CA ASP A 233 21.93 -4.50 -21.78
C ASP A 233 22.93 -3.58 -21.08
N LEU A 234 23.31 -3.95 -19.86
CA LEU A 234 24.21 -3.14 -19.07
C LEU A 234 25.64 -3.08 -19.66
N ASN A 235 25.98 -3.89 -20.66
CA ASN A 235 27.27 -3.78 -21.36
C ASN A 235 27.36 -2.58 -22.29
N ASP A 236 26.23 -1.92 -22.57
CA ASP A 236 26.19 -0.62 -23.23
C ASP A 236 26.71 0.47 -22.28
N ALA A 237 28.04 0.62 -22.26
CA ALA A 237 28.75 1.52 -21.35
C ALA A 237 28.42 2.99 -21.62
N ASP A 238 28.16 3.37 -22.86
CA ASP A 238 27.79 4.76 -23.22
C ASP A 238 26.41 5.11 -22.63
N ARG A 239 25.49 4.14 -22.64
CA ARG A 239 24.12 4.34 -22.16
C ARG A 239 23.97 4.25 -20.65
N TYR A 240 24.66 3.32 -19.99
CA TYR A 240 24.45 3.04 -18.56
C TYR A 240 25.65 3.41 -17.67
N GLY A 241 26.85 3.55 -18.24
CA GLY A 241 28.06 3.92 -17.50
C GLY A 241 27.90 5.17 -16.63
N PRO A 242 27.32 6.28 -17.13
CA PRO A 242 27.13 7.48 -16.34
C PRO A 242 26.27 7.28 -15.08
N PHE A 243 25.26 6.40 -15.15
CA PHE A 243 24.40 6.10 -13.99
C PHE A 243 25.10 5.19 -12.98
N LEU A 244 25.94 4.26 -13.45
CA LEU A 244 26.57 3.24 -12.63
C LEU A 244 27.91 3.68 -12.01
N ALA A 245 28.40 4.87 -12.39
CA ALA A 245 29.59 5.48 -11.85
C ALA A 245 29.50 5.66 -10.33
N GLU A 246 30.64 5.55 -9.64
CA GLU A 246 30.68 5.57 -8.18
C GLU A 246 30.20 6.90 -7.59
N ASP A 247 30.63 8.01 -8.21
CA ASP A 247 30.30 9.37 -7.77
C ASP A 247 28.85 9.77 -8.05
N ALA A 248 28.19 9.15 -9.04
CA ALA A 248 26.81 9.47 -9.42
C ALA A 248 25.83 9.18 -8.26
N ALA A 249 26.17 8.20 -7.42
CA ALA A 249 25.36 7.71 -6.32
C ALA A 249 25.56 8.47 -4.99
N ALA A 250 26.46 9.46 -4.93
CA ALA A 250 26.94 10.03 -3.66
C ALA A 250 25.92 10.92 -2.94
N SER A 251 24.92 11.47 -3.64
CA SER A 251 23.93 12.36 -3.03
C SER A 251 22.59 11.66 -2.80
N ALA A 252 22.02 11.84 -1.61
CA ALA A 252 20.67 11.38 -1.31
C ALA A 252 19.65 12.11 -2.19
N PRO A 253 18.73 11.39 -2.85
CA PRO A 253 17.72 12.05 -3.65
C PRO A 253 16.87 12.96 -2.75
N PRO A 254 16.63 14.23 -3.13
CA PRO A 254 16.04 15.23 -2.23
C PRO A 254 14.64 14.84 -1.72
N GLN A 255 13.94 13.96 -2.46
CA GLN A 255 12.59 13.49 -2.15
C GLN A 255 12.56 12.14 -1.38
N ARG A 256 13.72 11.56 -1.03
CA ARG A 256 13.83 10.26 -0.35
C ARG A 256 14.50 10.43 1.01
N LEU A 257 13.93 9.76 2.02
CA LEU A 257 14.61 9.59 3.30
C LEU A 257 15.59 8.43 3.18
N VAL A 258 16.88 8.75 3.13
CA VAL A 258 17.99 7.81 3.04
C VAL A 258 18.99 8.13 4.14
N TYR A 259 19.60 7.11 4.74
CA TYR A 259 20.57 7.29 5.80
C TYR A 259 21.83 7.97 5.24
N PRO A 260 22.36 9.01 5.93
CA PRO A 260 23.34 9.89 5.30
C PRO A 260 24.76 9.32 5.24
N ASP A 261 25.17 8.51 6.22
CA ASP A 261 26.58 8.17 6.45
C ASP A 261 26.74 6.81 7.13
N THR A 262 26.16 5.78 6.51
CA THR A 262 26.27 4.41 7.00
C THR A 262 27.70 3.90 6.95
N ASP A 263 28.11 3.17 7.99
CA ASP A 263 29.36 2.40 8.00
C ASP A 263 29.14 0.92 7.66
N LEU A 264 27.89 0.52 7.42
CA LEU A 264 27.53 -0.83 6.98
C LEU A 264 28.13 -1.13 5.60
N SER A 265 28.50 -2.40 5.41
CA SER A 265 28.95 -2.86 4.09
C SER A 265 27.81 -2.78 3.08
N LEU A 266 27.91 -1.85 2.13
CA LEU A 266 26.92 -1.69 1.06
C LEU A 266 26.77 -2.98 0.22
N ALA A 267 27.87 -3.72 0.04
CA ALA A 267 27.85 -5.01 -0.65
C ALA A 267 27.03 -6.07 0.11
N ASP A 268 27.15 -6.11 1.44
CA ASP A 268 26.39 -7.01 2.31
C ASP A 268 24.89 -6.67 2.30
N VAL A 269 24.55 -5.38 2.37
CA VAL A 269 23.17 -4.91 2.28
C VAL A 269 22.56 -5.17 0.89
N TRP A 270 23.33 -4.96 -0.17
CA TRP A 270 22.86 -5.24 -1.53
C TRP A 270 22.72 -6.75 -1.80
N ALA A 271 23.64 -7.57 -1.29
CA ALA A 271 23.53 -9.03 -1.33
C ALA A 271 22.22 -9.52 -0.67
N ARG A 272 21.78 -8.87 0.40
CA ARG A 272 20.48 -9.13 1.04
C ARG A 272 19.29 -8.70 0.19
N LEU A 273 19.38 -7.59 -0.54
CA LEU A 273 18.35 -7.21 -1.52
C LEU A 273 18.22 -8.25 -2.64
N VAL A 274 19.34 -8.76 -3.15
CA VAL A 274 19.35 -9.86 -4.12
C VAL A 274 18.72 -11.12 -3.52
N LEU A 275 19.08 -11.46 -2.27
CA LEU A 275 18.47 -12.59 -1.54
C LEU A 275 16.95 -12.44 -1.45
N VAL A 276 16.45 -11.25 -1.09
CA VAL A 276 15.00 -10.99 -1.07
C VAL A 276 14.39 -11.28 -2.43
N SER A 277 14.99 -10.77 -3.50
CA SER A 277 14.49 -10.97 -4.87
C SER A 277 14.41 -12.44 -5.27
N ILE A 278 15.36 -13.26 -4.80
CA ILE A 278 15.36 -14.71 -5.03
C ILE A 278 14.21 -15.37 -4.27
N ILE A 279 14.08 -15.10 -2.97
CA ILE A 279 13.09 -15.78 -2.12
C ILE A 279 11.66 -15.27 -2.31
N GLU A 280 11.48 -14.02 -2.76
CA GLU A 280 10.18 -13.46 -3.13
C GLU A 280 9.68 -14.01 -4.48
N GLY A 281 10.48 -14.82 -5.18
CA GLY A 281 10.13 -15.39 -6.48
C GLY A 281 10.20 -14.39 -7.63
N SER A 282 11.10 -13.40 -7.57
CA SER A 282 11.30 -12.38 -8.61
C SER A 282 12.65 -12.57 -9.33
N PRO A 283 12.81 -13.61 -10.18
CA PRO A 283 14.09 -13.94 -10.82
C PRO A 283 14.61 -12.83 -11.75
N ASP A 284 13.73 -12.11 -12.43
CA ASP A 284 14.10 -10.96 -13.28
C ASP A 284 14.77 -9.85 -12.45
N ARG A 285 14.18 -9.52 -11.30
CA ARG A 285 14.71 -8.52 -10.36
C ARG A 285 16.03 -9.00 -9.77
N ALA A 286 16.06 -10.25 -9.30
CA ALA A 286 17.27 -10.86 -8.74
C ALA A 286 18.43 -10.84 -9.74
N SER A 287 18.16 -11.12 -11.02
CA SER A 287 19.17 -11.11 -12.08
C SER A 287 19.77 -9.71 -12.29
N VAL A 288 18.93 -8.66 -12.32
CA VAL A 288 19.38 -7.27 -12.43
C VAL A 288 20.22 -6.87 -11.22
N GLU A 289 19.75 -7.17 -10.01
CA GLU A 289 20.47 -6.81 -8.79
C GLU A 289 21.79 -7.57 -8.64
N LEU A 290 21.83 -8.84 -9.05
CA LEU A 290 23.05 -9.66 -9.07
C LEU A 290 24.08 -9.12 -10.08
N GLU A 291 23.64 -8.61 -11.23
CA GLU A 291 24.53 -7.96 -12.20
C GLU A 291 25.09 -6.63 -11.65
N LEU A 292 24.29 -5.86 -10.91
CA LEU A 292 24.78 -4.67 -10.21
C LEU A 292 25.79 -5.02 -9.10
N LEU A 293 25.53 -6.10 -8.36
CA LEU A 293 26.49 -6.64 -7.38
C LEU A 293 27.82 -7.00 -8.04
N ARG A 294 27.77 -7.65 -9.21
CA ARG A 294 28.96 -8.04 -10.00
C ARG A 294 29.80 -6.84 -10.41
N ARG A 295 29.16 -5.72 -10.75
CA ARG A 295 29.85 -4.51 -11.21
C ARG A 295 30.45 -3.70 -10.08
N TRP A 296 29.69 -3.52 -9.00
CA TRP A 296 30.10 -2.65 -7.91
C TRP A 296 31.01 -3.35 -6.90
N TRP A 297 30.75 -4.64 -6.63
CA TRP A 297 31.45 -5.36 -5.57
C TRP A 297 31.76 -6.82 -5.98
N PRO A 298 32.56 -7.03 -7.05
CA PRO A 298 32.83 -8.36 -7.59
C PRO A 298 33.47 -9.32 -6.59
N GLU A 299 34.33 -8.80 -5.71
CA GLU A 299 35.11 -9.58 -4.74
C GLU A 299 34.49 -9.59 -3.33
N ALA A 300 33.27 -9.05 -3.16
CA ALA A 300 32.66 -8.98 -1.83
C ALA A 300 32.24 -10.36 -1.31
N ARG A 301 32.48 -10.56 -0.01
CA ARG A 301 32.30 -11.84 0.68
C ARG A 301 31.50 -11.64 1.97
N GLY A 302 30.84 -12.71 2.38
CA GLY A 302 30.25 -12.84 3.70
C GLY A 302 29.30 -14.02 3.77
N ARG A 303 28.33 -13.93 4.68
CA ARG A 303 27.46 -15.05 5.05
C ARG A 303 26.04 -14.89 4.54
N ILE A 304 25.58 -15.84 3.72
CA ILE A 304 24.18 -15.92 3.26
C ILE A 304 23.70 -17.37 3.42
N GLY A 305 22.51 -17.58 3.98
CA GLY A 305 21.91 -18.92 4.12
C GLY A 305 22.78 -19.89 4.92
N GLY A 306 23.51 -19.40 5.92
CA GLY A 306 24.41 -20.19 6.76
C GLY A 306 25.78 -20.53 6.13
N ARG A 307 26.02 -20.17 4.86
CA ARG A 307 27.28 -20.41 4.13
C ARG A 307 28.11 -19.15 4.02
N GLU A 308 29.43 -19.28 4.16
CA GLU A 308 30.42 -18.21 3.93
C GLU A 308 31.00 -18.33 2.51
N GLY A 309 31.20 -17.22 1.81
CA GLY A 309 31.74 -17.23 0.44
C GLY A 309 31.68 -15.87 -0.26
N LEU A 310 32.02 -15.85 -1.55
CA LEU A 310 31.73 -14.71 -2.42
C LEU A 310 30.22 -14.57 -2.57
N TYR A 311 29.69 -13.35 -2.42
CA TYR A 311 28.25 -13.14 -2.58
C TYR A 311 27.77 -13.53 -3.97
N LEU A 312 28.56 -13.22 -5.01
CA LEU A 312 28.26 -13.63 -6.37
C LEU A 312 28.08 -15.14 -6.51
N ASP A 313 28.99 -15.94 -5.95
CA ASP A 313 28.92 -17.40 -6.03
C ASP A 313 27.70 -17.94 -5.28
N LEU A 314 27.48 -17.44 -4.06
CA LEU A 314 26.38 -17.89 -3.20
C LEU A 314 25.02 -17.56 -3.82
N LEU A 315 24.83 -16.31 -4.27
CA LEU A 315 23.56 -15.83 -4.79
C LEU A 315 23.28 -16.31 -6.22
N SER A 316 24.31 -16.44 -7.08
CA SER A 316 24.13 -17.04 -8.41
C SER A 316 23.67 -18.49 -8.29
N ALA A 317 24.31 -19.28 -7.41
CA ALA A 317 23.90 -20.66 -7.17
C ALA A 317 22.48 -20.75 -6.61
N MET A 318 22.11 -19.84 -5.69
CA MET A 318 20.78 -19.82 -5.10
C MET A 318 19.70 -19.38 -6.10
N LEU A 319 19.99 -18.43 -6.99
CA LEU A 319 19.10 -17.99 -8.07
C LEU A 319 18.86 -19.11 -9.10
N GLU A 320 19.89 -19.90 -9.44
CA GLU A 320 19.69 -21.05 -10.32
C GLU A 320 18.84 -22.14 -9.64
N GLN A 321 19.07 -22.39 -8.35
CA GLN A 321 18.26 -23.33 -7.57
C GLN A 321 16.81 -22.87 -7.45
N SER A 322 16.56 -21.56 -7.29
CA SER A 322 15.22 -21.04 -7.07
C SER A 322 14.27 -21.24 -8.24
N ARG A 323 14.80 -21.42 -9.47
CA ARG A 323 14.00 -21.79 -10.66
C ARG A 323 13.28 -23.12 -10.51
N THR A 324 13.74 -23.97 -9.61
CA THR A 324 13.14 -25.30 -9.35
C THR A 324 12.29 -25.32 -8.07
N TRP A 325 12.22 -24.22 -7.33
CA TRP A 325 11.40 -24.17 -6.13
C TRP A 325 9.92 -24.17 -6.50
N PRO A 326 9.06 -24.75 -5.64
CA PRO A 326 7.62 -24.59 -5.80
C PRO A 326 7.26 -23.10 -5.85
N PRO A 327 6.32 -22.69 -6.72
CA PRO A 327 5.84 -21.32 -6.70
C PRO A 327 5.31 -20.97 -5.30
N LEU A 328 5.53 -19.72 -4.88
CA LEU A 328 4.97 -19.25 -3.62
C LEU A 328 3.45 -19.44 -3.63
N PRO A 329 2.84 -19.92 -2.54
CA PRO A 329 1.40 -20.11 -2.49
C PRO A 329 0.66 -18.80 -2.80
N THR A 330 -0.02 -18.77 -3.94
CA THR A 330 -0.95 -17.67 -4.25
C THR A 330 -2.31 -18.09 -3.73
N ASP A 331 -2.76 -17.51 -2.62
CA ASP A 331 -4.16 -17.68 -2.23
C ASP A 331 -5.05 -16.98 -3.31
N PRO A 332 -6.14 -17.60 -3.78
CA PRO A 332 -7.02 -16.98 -4.76
C PRO A 332 -7.79 -15.78 -4.22
N TRP A 333 -7.81 -15.57 -2.91
CA TRP A 333 -8.60 -14.53 -2.27
C TRP A 333 -7.92 -13.16 -2.32
N TRP A 334 -8.54 -12.15 -2.94
CA TRP A 334 -7.98 -10.80 -3.09
C TRP A 334 -8.86 -9.76 -2.36
N PRO A 335 -8.84 -9.71 -1.02
CA PRO A 335 -9.82 -8.96 -0.22
C PRO A 335 -9.71 -7.43 -0.31
N THR A 336 -8.56 -6.88 -0.72
CA THR A 336 -8.32 -5.43 -0.72
C THR A 336 -7.28 -5.03 -1.77
N PHE A 337 -7.09 -3.73 -1.95
CA PHE A 337 -6.07 -3.19 -2.85
C PHE A 337 -4.67 -3.72 -2.49
N ALA A 338 -3.94 -4.20 -3.51
CA ALA A 338 -2.67 -4.93 -3.39
C ALA A 338 -2.74 -6.25 -2.58
N GLY A 339 -3.94 -6.83 -2.50
CA GLY A 339 -4.20 -8.24 -2.19
C GLY A 339 -4.19 -8.66 -0.72
N ASN A 340 -3.65 -7.86 0.19
CA ASN A 340 -3.75 -8.06 1.64
C ASN A 340 -3.68 -6.71 2.38
N ASP A 341 -3.91 -6.72 3.70
CA ASP A 341 -3.83 -5.54 4.57
C ASP A 341 -2.44 -4.87 4.56
N ARG A 342 -1.38 -5.67 4.36
CA ARG A 342 0.00 -5.20 4.17
C ARG A 342 0.29 -4.63 2.78
N ARG A 343 -0.67 -4.71 1.84
CA ARG A 343 -0.56 -4.21 0.45
C ARG A 343 0.67 -4.72 -0.29
N ASN A 344 1.12 -5.93 0.02
CA ASN A 344 2.36 -6.50 -0.50
C ASN A 344 2.16 -7.88 -1.14
N ARG A 345 0.92 -8.26 -1.45
CA ARG A 345 0.64 -9.56 -2.06
C ARG A 345 1.16 -9.60 -3.49
N VAL A 346 1.85 -10.68 -3.82
CA VAL A 346 2.22 -11.02 -5.19
C VAL A 346 1.00 -11.61 -5.90
N ALA A 347 0.58 -10.98 -6.99
CA ALA A 347 -0.42 -11.57 -7.87
C ALA A 347 0.16 -12.82 -8.53
N GLY A 348 -0.62 -13.90 -8.57
CA GLY A 348 -0.33 -14.99 -9.48
C GLY A 348 -0.34 -14.48 -10.92
N ASP A 349 0.25 -15.24 -11.83
CA ASP A 349 0.36 -14.90 -13.25
C ASP A 349 -1.03 -14.88 -13.91
N THR A 350 -1.77 -13.80 -13.69
CA THR A 350 -3.09 -13.59 -14.27
C THR A 350 -2.93 -12.65 -15.44
N ALA A 351 -2.96 -13.26 -16.64
CA ALA A 351 -3.21 -12.62 -17.92
C ALA A 351 -2.23 -11.50 -18.34
N GLY A 352 -1.28 -11.89 -19.20
CA GLY A 352 -0.57 -11.07 -20.18
C GLY A 352 -0.37 -9.59 -19.84
N THR A 353 0.87 -9.23 -19.47
CA THR A 353 1.36 -7.86 -19.28
C THR A 353 1.34 -6.98 -20.54
N GLU A 354 0.62 -7.38 -21.59
CA GLU A 354 0.56 -6.70 -22.88
C GLU A 354 -0.34 -5.44 -22.86
N PHE A 355 -0.92 -5.07 -21.70
CA PHE A 355 -1.93 -4.00 -21.56
C PHE A 355 -3.11 -4.16 -22.54
N ARG A 356 -3.34 -5.39 -23.02
CA ARG A 356 -4.45 -5.72 -23.92
C ARG A 356 -5.59 -6.29 -23.07
N PRO A 357 -6.82 -5.77 -23.20
CA PRO A 357 -7.96 -6.34 -22.49
C PRO A 357 -8.19 -7.79 -22.96
N LEU A 358 -8.22 -8.74 -22.01
CA LEU A 358 -8.52 -10.16 -22.27
C LEU A 358 -9.86 -10.35 -22.98
N TRP A 359 -10.84 -9.57 -22.56
CA TRP A 359 -12.18 -9.52 -23.13
C TRP A 359 -12.81 -8.17 -22.80
N ARG A 360 -13.93 -7.89 -23.45
CA ARG A 360 -14.75 -6.70 -23.21
C ARG A 360 -16.20 -7.15 -23.07
N ALA A 361 -16.89 -6.60 -22.09
CA ALA A 361 -18.33 -6.77 -21.92
C ALA A 361 -19.01 -5.40 -22.00
N PRO A 362 -20.11 -5.25 -22.77
CA PRO A 362 -20.89 -4.04 -22.72
C PRO A 362 -21.59 -3.94 -21.36
N LEU A 363 -21.42 -2.82 -20.67
CA LEU A 363 -22.13 -2.50 -19.43
C LEU A 363 -23.24 -1.47 -19.72
N ALA A 364 -24.28 -1.46 -18.92
CA ALA A 364 -25.33 -0.46 -19.02
C ALA A 364 -24.76 0.94 -18.78
N ARG A 365 -24.97 1.87 -19.71
CA ARG A 365 -24.52 3.26 -19.56
C ARG A 365 -25.38 3.96 -18.50
N LEU A 366 -24.74 4.42 -17.43
CA LEU A 366 -25.39 5.19 -16.37
C LEU A 366 -25.18 6.69 -16.58
N THR A 367 -26.25 7.46 -16.33
CA THR A 367 -26.24 8.93 -16.38
C THR A 367 -26.53 9.50 -15.00
N ALA A 368 -26.11 10.74 -14.77
CA ALA A 368 -26.39 11.48 -13.54
C ALA A 368 -27.88 11.52 -13.17
N GLU A 369 -28.77 11.54 -14.17
CA GLU A 369 -30.23 11.56 -13.99
C GLU A 369 -30.78 10.23 -13.46
N SER A 370 -30.07 9.13 -13.74
CA SER A 370 -30.46 7.77 -13.33
C SER A 370 -29.99 7.40 -11.91
N GLU A 371 -29.19 8.25 -11.27
CA GLU A 371 -28.52 8.00 -10.00
C GLU A 371 -29.05 8.92 -8.88
N ILE A 372 -29.66 8.32 -7.86
CA ILE A 372 -30.27 9.07 -6.74
C ILE A 372 -29.21 9.53 -5.70
N VAL A 373 -28.07 8.85 -5.61
CA VAL A 373 -27.08 9.04 -4.53
C VAL A 373 -26.17 10.26 -4.77
N GLY A 374 -25.98 10.64 -6.04
CA GLY A 374 -25.11 11.74 -6.47
C GLY A 374 -25.82 13.03 -6.85
N GLU A 375 -27.14 13.12 -6.66
CA GLU A 375 -27.93 14.31 -7.04
C GLU A 375 -27.41 15.55 -6.29
N GLY A 376 -27.08 16.61 -7.05
CA GLY A 376 -26.53 17.87 -6.50
C GLY A 376 -25.06 17.85 -6.10
N ARG A 377 -24.32 16.75 -6.30
CA ARG A 377 -22.89 16.64 -5.93
C ARG A 377 -21.96 16.80 -7.14
N PRO A 378 -20.83 17.55 -7.02
CA PRO A 378 -19.81 17.60 -8.06
C PRO A 378 -19.17 16.22 -8.23
N ARG A 379 -19.07 15.75 -9.48
CA ARG A 379 -18.47 14.45 -9.83
C ARG A 379 -17.07 14.68 -10.39
N VAL A 380 -16.05 14.23 -9.66
CA VAL A 380 -14.65 14.43 -10.05
C VAL A 380 -14.27 13.40 -11.11
N ALA A 381 -13.75 13.87 -12.25
CA ALA A 381 -13.27 13.04 -13.35
C ALA A 381 -14.34 12.12 -14.02
N GLU A 382 -15.63 12.43 -13.87
CA GLU A 382 -16.72 11.70 -14.53
C GLU A 382 -17.62 12.64 -15.35
N SER A 383 -18.18 12.13 -16.45
CA SER A 383 -19.17 12.85 -17.26
C SER A 383 -20.59 12.56 -16.77
N ALA A 384 -21.44 13.58 -16.68
CA ALA A 384 -22.86 13.41 -16.34
C ALA A 384 -23.60 12.46 -17.29
N ASP A 385 -23.17 12.37 -18.54
CA ASP A 385 -23.78 11.49 -19.55
C ASP A 385 -23.20 10.08 -19.53
N ALA A 386 -22.11 9.83 -18.80
CA ALA A 386 -21.41 8.56 -18.81
C ALA A 386 -20.65 8.37 -17.48
N LEU A 387 -21.40 8.03 -16.43
CA LEU A 387 -20.84 7.73 -15.13
C LEU A 387 -19.98 6.45 -15.20
N LEU A 388 -18.95 6.38 -14.34
CA LEU A 388 -18.05 5.23 -14.23
C LEU A 388 -18.16 4.50 -12.87
N PRO A 389 -19.37 4.25 -12.31
CA PRO A 389 -19.53 3.65 -10.98
C PRO A 389 -19.33 2.12 -11.00
N TYR A 390 -18.57 1.60 -11.96
CA TYR A 390 -18.33 0.17 -12.11
C TYR A 390 -17.08 -0.20 -11.31
N HIS A 391 -17.30 -0.79 -10.14
CA HIS A 391 -16.23 -1.30 -9.29
C HIS A 391 -16.23 -2.84 -9.37
N PRO A 392 -15.58 -3.43 -10.38
CA PRO A 392 -15.55 -4.88 -10.52
C PRO A 392 -14.84 -5.52 -9.33
N VAL A 393 -15.42 -6.59 -8.81
CA VAL A 393 -14.81 -7.42 -7.76
C VAL A 393 -14.57 -8.81 -8.33
N VAL A 394 -13.38 -9.36 -8.14
CA VAL A 394 -13.05 -10.71 -8.59
C VAL A 394 -13.07 -11.65 -7.40
N SER A 395 -13.79 -12.77 -7.53
CA SER A 395 -13.81 -13.84 -6.53
C SER A 395 -13.90 -15.20 -7.21
N ASN A 396 -12.99 -16.12 -6.87
CA ASN A 396 -12.96 -17.50 -7.39
C ASN A 396 -13.08 -17.61 -8.92
N GLY A 397 -12.35 -16.77 -9.66
CA GLY A 397 -12.37 -16.77 -11.13
C GLY A 397 -13.63 -16.17 -11.74
N VAL A 398 -14.46 -15.49 -10.95
CA VAL A 398 -15.67 -14.79 -11.40
C VAL A 398 -15.53 -13.29 -11.13
N VAL A 399 -15.76 -12.47 -12.15
CA VAL A 399 -15.83 -11.01 -12.06
C VAL A 399 -17.27 -10.62 -11.79
N PHE A 400 -17.52 -9.90 -10.70
CA PHE A 400 -18.81 -9.31 -10.36
C PHE A 400 -18.79 -7.83 -10.67
N VAL A 401 -19.79 -7.34 -11.38
CA VAL A 401 -19.94 -5.92 -11.73
C VAL A 401 -21.31 -5.45 -11.27
N ASN A 402 -21.34 -4.36 -10.50
CA ASN A 402 -22.57 -3.70 -10.10
C ASN A 402 -23.01 -2.72 -11.19
N GLU A 403 -24.25 -2.83 -11.67
CA GLU A 403 -24.91 -1.93 -12.62
C GLU A 403 -26.11 -1.23 -11.95
N PHE A 404 -25.95 -0.81 -10.69
CA PHE A 404 -26.93 -0.15 -9.82
C PHE A 404 -28.17 -1.01 -9.47
N THR A 405 -28.94 -1.44 -10.48
CA THR A 405 -30.16 -2.26 -10.32
C THR A 405 -29.87 -3.76 -10.42
N ARG A 406 -28.68 -4.16 -10.86
CA ARG A 406 -28.30 -5.56 -10.99
C ARG A 406 -26.83 -5.81 -10.71
N VAL A 407 -26.51 -7.03 -10.29
CA VAL A 407 -25.13 -7.53 -10.24
C VAL A 407 -24.96 -8.53 -11.37
N ARG A 408 -24.10 -8.21 -12.33
CA ARG A 408 -23.69 -9.13 -13.38
C ARG A 408 -22.44 -9.86 -12.95
N ALA A 409 -22.26 -11.06 -13.48
CA ALA A 409 -21.00 -11.74 -13.33
C ALA A 409 -20.53 -12.39 -14.62
N PHE A 410 -19.22 -12.54 -14.69
CA PHE A 410 -18.49 -13.04 -15.84
C PHE A 410 -17.41 -14.00 -15.38
N ASP A 411 -17.13 -15.04 -16.15
CA ASP A 411 -15.92 -15.81 -16.01
C ASP A 411 -14.68 -14.93 -16.30
N LEU A 412 -13.70 -14.94 -15.40
CA LEU A 412 -12.53 -14.04 -15.44
C LEU A 412 -11.67 -14.23 -16.68
N ILE A 413 -11.58 -15.45 -17.20
CA ILE A 413 -10.69 -15.77 -18.33
C ILE A 413 -11.39 -15.55 -19.66
N SER A 414 -12.63 -16.04 -19.80
CA SER A 414 -13.36 -16.04 -21.07
C SER A 414 -14.26 -14.82 -21.27
N GLY A 415 -14.61 -14.09 -20.20
CA GLY A 415 -15.57 -12.99 -20.23
C GLY A 415 -17.01 -13.44 -20.48
N GLN A 416 -17.28 -14.74 -20.45
CA GLN A 416 -18.64 -15.28 -20.64
C GLN A 416 -19.49 -15.01 -19.40
N PRO A 417 -20.80 -14.76 -19.54
CA PRO A 417 -21.70 -14.61 -18.40
C PRO A 417 -21.64 -15.80 -17.44
N TRP A 418 -21.66 -15.52 -16.14
CA TRP A 418 -21.70 -16.54 -15.10
C TRP A 418 -22.92 -16.32 -14.20
N PRO A 419 -23.81 -17.33 -14.02
CA PRO A 419 -23.81 -18.64 -14.68
C PRO A 419 -24.08 -18.57 -16.19
N ALA A 420 -23.67 -19.60 -16.95
CA ALA A 420 -23.72 -19.62 -18.42
C ALA A 420 -25.11 -19.36 -19.05
N ASP A 421 -26.20 -19.57 -18.29
CA ASP A 421 -27.59 -19.33 -18.72
C ASP A 421 -28.15 -17.93 -18.36
N SER A 422 -27.35 -17.04 -17.76
CA SER A 422 -27.82 -15.74 -17.24
C SER A 422 -27.49 -14.57 -18.18
N MET A 423 -27.64 -14.74 -19.50
CA MET A 423 -27.33 -13.69 -20.47
C MET A 423 -28.18 -12.41 -20.32
N ARG A 424 -29.32 -12.49 -19.62
CA ARG A 424 -30.26 -11.36 -19.41
C ARG A 424 -30.59 -11.04 -17.96
N ALA A 425 -30.38 -11.99 -17.05
CA ALA A 425 -30.61 -11.79 -15.62
C ALA A 425 -29.26 -11.62 -14.94
N GLY A 426 -29.06 -10.54 -14.20
CA GLY A 426 -27.95 -10.50 -13.25
C GLY A 426 -28.06 -11.66 -12.26
N ILE A 427 -26.95 -12.03 -11.61
CA ILE A 427 -27.01 -12.92 -10.42
C ILE A 427 -27.99 -12.35 -9.40
N PHE A 428 -28.09 -11.02 -9.36
CA PHE A 428 -29.09 -10.28 -8.64
C PHE A 428 -29.70 -9.23 -9.57
N ASP A 429 -31.01 -9.05 -9.52
CA ASP A 429 -31.77 -8.05 -10.25
C ASP A 429 -32.85 -7.51 -9.31
N THR A 430 -32.88 -6.20 -9.07
CA THR A 430 -33.88 -5.57 -8.20
C THR A 430 -35.29 -5.65 -8.79
N LYS A 431 -35.44 -6.02 -10.07
CA LYS A 431 -36.67 -5.97 -10.87
C LYS A 431 -37.29 -4.57 -10.94
N VAL A 432 -36.53 -3.56 -10.55
CA VAL A 432 -36.89 -2.16 -10.70
C VAL A 432 -36.40 -1.76 -12.09
N GLU A 433 -37.33 -1.60 -13.04
CA GLU A 433 -36.97 -0.93 -14.30
C GLU A 433 -36.41 0.45 -13.94
N PRO A 434 -35.27 0.88 -14.53
CA PRO A 434 -34.78 2.25 -14.34
C PRO A 434 -35.95 3.16 -14.68
N ALA A 435 -36.42 3.92 -13.68
CA ALA A 435 -37.69 4.61 -13.77
C ALA A 435 -37.73 5.42 -15.07
N GLU A 436 -38.72 5.16 -15.93
CA GLU A 436 -39.16 6.17 -16.88
C GLU A 436 -39.29 7.48 -16.10
N ALA A 437 -38.60 8.51 -16.58
CA ALA A 437 -38.49 9.82 -15.97
C ALA A 437 -39.78 10.24 -15.25
N VAL A 438 -39.81 10.07 -13.92
CA VAL A 438 -40.86 10.67 -13.12
C VAL A 438 -40.53 12.15 -13.05
N THR A 439 -41.12 12.89 -13.98
CA THR A 439 -41.18 14.34 -13.93
C THR A 439 -42.02 14.71 -12.70
N MET A 440 -41.40 14.83 -11.53
CA MET A 440 -42.04 15.51 -10.40
C MET A 440 -41.88 17.02 -10.60
N ARG A 441 -42.86 17.62 -11.27
CA ARG A 441 -43.18 19.04 -11.07
C ARG A 441 -43.81 19.17 -9.68
N GLY A 442 -43.13 19.87 -8.79
CA GLY A 442 -43.67 20.31 -7.51
C GLY A 442 -43.11 21.68 -7.16
N ASN A 443 -43.92 22.72 -7.33
CA ASN A 443 -43.66 24.07 -6.86
C ASN A 443 -43.50 24.07 -5.33
N PHE A 444 -42.40 24.64 -4.81
CA PHE A 444 -42.36 25.86 -3.99
C PHE A 444 -40.90 26.26 -3.72
#